data_AF-A0A973HA79-F1
#
_entry.id   AF-A0A973HA79-F1
#
_cell.length_a   1.000
_cell.length_b   1.000
_cell.length_c   1.000
_cell.angle_alpha   90.00
_cell.angle_beta   90.00
_cell.angle_gamma   90.00
#
_symmetry.space_group_name_H-M   'P 1'
#
loop_
_entity.id
_entity.type
_entity.pdbx_description
1 polymer ?
#
loop_
_entity_poly.entity_id
_entity_poly.type
_entity_poly.pdbx_seq_one_letter_code
_entity_poly.pdbx_strand_id
1 'polypeptide(L)' 'QFFFSEESVLASAEVEPYSTSTTTRTTLTEDTIYDQSGTTGGLLKLKYNKKNIAKGVVGSITMGVDPDAENDNTTM' A
#
# COMPACT_ATOMS: atom_id res chain seq x y z
N GLN A 1 9.02 -1.50 1.47
CA GLN A 1 7.91 -0.54 1.43
C GLN A 1 6.59 -1.30 1.56
N PHE A 2 5.50 -0.65 1.98
CA PHE A 2 4.16 -1.27 2.00
C PHE A 2 3.27 -0.61 0.94
N PHE A 3 2.48 -1.44 0.28
CA PHE A 3 1.58 -1.03 -0.79
C PHE A 3 0.12 -1.35 -0.43
N PHE A 4 -0.81 -0.59 -1.01
CA PHE A 4 -2.25 -0.72 -0.79
C PHE A 4 -2.94 -1.10 -2.08
N SER A 5 -3.98 -1.93 -2.00
CA SER A 5 -4.77 -2.32 -3.18
C SER A 5 -5.43 -1.11 -3.84
N GLU A 6 -5.54 -1.14 -5.18
CA GLU A 6 -6.23 -0.09 -5.95
C GLU A 6 -7.65 0.18 -5.42
N GLU A 7 -8.39 -0.88 -5.06
CA GLU A 7 -9.73 -0.76 -4.46
C GLU A 7 -9.72 0.10 -3.19
N SER A 8 -8.80 -0.16 -2.26
CA SER A 8 -8.71 0.61 -1.01
C SER A 8 -8.25 2.05 -1.23
N VAL A 9 -7.37 2.27 -2.21
CA VAL A 9 -6.87 3.62 -2.51
C VAL A 9 -7.99 4.47 -3.10
N LEU A 10 -8.75 3.93 -4.06
CA LEU A 10 -9.92 4.61 -4.61
C LEU A 10 -10.96 4.92 -3.53
N ALA A 11 -11.24 3.97 -2.64
CA ALA A 11 -12.15 4.22 -1.52
C ALA A 11 -11.65 5.34 -0.59
N SER A 12 -10.34 5.41 -0.32
CA SER A 12 -9.77 6.48 0.52
C SER A 12 -9.74 7.83 -0.18
N ALA A 13 -9.62 7.85 -1.51
CA ALA A 13 -9.58 9.08 -2.31
C ALA A 13 -10.91 9.85 -2.25
N GLU A 14 -12.02 9.21 -1.90
CA GLU A 14 -13.32 9.87 -1.72
C GLU A 14 -13.49 10.51 -0.33
N VAL A 15 -12.52 10.36 0.58
CA VAL A 15 -12.61 10.79 1.97
C VAL A 15 -11.67 11.97 2.25
N GLU A 16 -12.16 12.96 2.99
CA GLU A 16 -11.36 14.10 3.44
C GLU A 16 -10.17 13.66 4.33
N PRO A 17 -8.96 14.23 4.17
CA PRO A 17 -8.63 15.34 3.26
C PRO A 17 -8.28 14.91 1.81
N TYR A 18 -8.20 13.61 1.53
CA TYR A 18 -7.72 13.07 0.26
C TYR A 18 -8.62 13.42 -0.94
N SER A 19 -9.92 13.57 -0.71
CA SER A 19 -10.90 14.04 -1.72
C SER A 19 -10.61 15.40 -2.30
N THR A 20 -9.81 16.22 -1.63
CA THR A 20 -9.42 17.56 -2.12
C THR A 20 -8.14 17.55 -2.96
N SER A 21 -7.44 16.41 -3.03
CA SER A 21 -6.21 16.29 -3.80
C SER A 21 -6.49 16.46 -5.29
N THR A 22 -5.78 17.40 -5.93
CA THR A 22 -5.80 17.59 -7.39
C THR A 22 -4.60 16.95 -8.08
N THR A 23 -3.67 16.39 -7.31
CA THR A 23 -2.48 15.74 -7.84
C THR A 23 -2.81 14.40 -8.49
N THR A 24 -2.29 14.18 -9.69
CA THR A 24 -2.39 12.89 -10.38
C THR A 24 -1.71 11.80 -9.57
N ARG A 25 -2.45 10.72 -9.31
CA ARG A 25 -1.98 9.56 -8.57
C ARG A 25 -1.17 8.63 -9.47
N THR A 26 -0.07 8.11 -8.95
CA THR A 26 0.65 6.96 -9.51
C THR A 26 -0.03 5.68 -9.04
N THR A 27 -0.44 4.82 -9.97
CA THR A 27 -1.02 3.50 -9.69
C THR A 27 0.07 2.47 -9.36
N LEU A 28 -0.32 1.33 -8.80
CA LEU A 28 0.60 0.22 -8.57
C LEU A 28 1.32 -0.24 -9.85
N THR A 29 0.65 -0.17 -11.01
CA THR A 29 1.22 -0.53 -12.31
C THR A 29 2.21 0.50 -12.87
N GLU A 30 2.16 1.74 -12.39
CA GLU A 30 3.03 2.83 -12.82
C GLU A 30 4.17 3.08 -11.83
N ASP A 31 4.07 2.53 -10.63
CA ASP A 31 5.09 2.64 -9.59
C ASP A 31 6.31 1.81 -9.99
N THR A 32 7.46 2.47 -10.17
CA THR A 32 8.70 1.83 -10.61
C THR A 32 9.38 1.00 -9.51
N ILE A 33 8.93 1.11 -8.26
CA ILE A 33 9.44 0.36 -7.11
C ILE A 33 8.61 -0.92 -6.88
N TYR A 34 7.30 -0.86 -7.13
CA TYR A 34 6.43 -2.03 -6.94
C TYR A 34 6.50 -2.99 -8.13
N ASP A 35 7.07 -4.17 -7.89
CA ASP A 35 7.27 -5.21 -8.88
C ASP A 35 6.02 -6.05 -9.19
N GLN A 36 4.85 -5.65 -8.70
CA GLN A 36 3.56 -6.35 -8.87
C GLN A 36 3.53 -7.76 -8.24
N SER A 37 4.49 -8.12 -7.38
CA SER A 37 4.59 -9.46 -6.77
C SER A 37 3.58 -9.73 -5.64
N GLY A 38 2.64 -8.81 -5.40
CA GLY A 38 1.61 -8.98 -4.39
C GLY A 38 2.17 -8.83 -2.98
N THR A 39 1.77 -9.71 -2.07
CA THR A 39 2.18 -9.62 -0.65
C THR A 39 3.69 -9.76 -0.47
N THR A 40 4.39 -10.50 -1.33
CA THR A 40 5.86 -10.61 -1.29
C THR A 40 6.53 -9.25 -1.50
N GLY A 41 6.01 -8.44 -2.42
CA GLY A 41 6.45 -7.07 -2.69
C GLY A 41 5.91 -6.03 -1.71
N GLY A 42 5.23 -6.45 -0.63
CA GLY A 42 4.74 -5.56 0.41
C GLY A 42 3.27 -5.14 0.29
N LEU A 43 2.48 -5.74 -0.61
CA LEU A 43 1.05 -5.46 -0.69
C LEU A 43 0.30 -5.98 0.54
N LEU A 44 -0.30 -5.06 1.29
CA LEU A 44 -1.02 -5.36 2.52
C LEU A 44 -2.38 -6.03 2.26
N LYS A 45 -2.76 -6.97 3.12
CA LYS A 45 -4.13 -7.49 3.18
C LYS A 45 -4.95 -6.61 4.12
N LEU A 46 -5.96 -5.95 3.58
CA LEU A 46 -6.76 -4.96 4.30
C LEU A 46 -8.14 -5.51 4.66
N LYS A 47 -8.57 -5.25 5.89
CA LYS A 47 -9.93 -5.48 6.38
C LYS A 47 -10.53 -4.15 6.83
N TYR A 48 -11.63 -3.76 6.18
CA TYR A 48 -12.33 -2.52 6.46
C TYR A 48 -13.79 -2.60 5.99
N ASN A 49 -14.61 -1.63 6.41
CA ASN A 49 -15.96 -1.50 5.89
C ASN A 49 -15.92 -0.86 4.50
N LYS A 50 -16.15 -1.66 3.44
CA LYS A 50 -16.12 -1.18 2.05
C LYS A 50 -17.09 -0.04 1.73
N LYS A 51 -18.14 0.16 2.54
CA LYS A 51 -19.08 1.28 2.39
C LYS A 51 -18.66 2.54 3.14
N ASN A 52 -17.67 2.45 4.03
CA ASN A 52 -17.21 3.56 4.84
C ASN A 52 -15.80 3.28 5.37
N ILE A 53 -14.80 3.50 4.51
CA ILE A 53 -13.39 3.31 4.85
C ILE A 53 -12.89 4.29 5.93
N ALA A 54 -13.56 5.45 6.07
CA ALA A 54 -13.23 6.48 7.07
C ALA A 54 -13.38 5.99 8.52
N LYS A 55 -14.10 4.87 8.75
CA LYS A 55 -14.19 4.23 10.07
C LYS A 55 -12.93 3.49 10.50
N GLY A 56 -11.92 3.41 9.62
CA GLY A 56 -10.64 2.79 9.90
C GLY A 56 -10.42 1.50 9.10
N VAL A 57 -9.14 1.16 8.99
CA VAL A 57 -8.64 0.02 8.23
C VAL A 57 -7.67 -0.77 9.09
N VAL A 58 -7.79 -2.10 9.07
CA VAL A 58 -6.79 -3.00 9.66
C VAL A 58 -6.00 -3.64 8.52
N GLY A 59 -4.72 -3.33 8.45
CA GLY A 59 -3.77 -3.95 7.52
C GLY A 59 -3.00 -5.08 8.16
N SER A 60 -2.74 -6.14 7.40
CA SER A 60 -1.91 -7.26 7.84
C SER A 60 -0.98 -7.71 6.72
N ILE A 61 0.24 -8.09 7.11
CA ILE A 61 1.23 -8.73 6.26
C ILE A 61 2.03 -9.70 7.12
N THR A 62 2.38 -10.85 6.57
CA THR A 62 3.27 -11.82 7.21
C THR A 62 4.57 -11.81 6.44
N MET A 63 5.67 -11.56 7.12
CA MET A 63 6.99 -11.43 6.51
C MET A 63 7.96 -12.39 7.17
N GLY A 64 8.77 -13.07 6.37
CA GLY A 64 10.00 -13.71 6.83
C GLY A 64 11.12 -12.66 6.79
N VAL A 65 11.81 -12.48 7.90
CA VAL A 65 13.00 -11.61 7.98
C VAL A 65 14.14 -12.48 8.46
N ASP A 66 15.26 -12.43 7.74
CA ASP A 66 16.52 -13.00 8.21
C ASP A 66 17.13 -12.02 9.23
N PRO A 67 17.25 -12.39 10.52
CA PRO A 67 17.76 -11.49 11.55
C PRO A 67 19.26 -11.20 11.41
N ASP A 68 20.01 -12.04 10.67
CA ASP A 68 21.45 -11.90 10.50
C ASP A 68 21.81 -11.16 9.19
N ALA A 69 20.83 -10.88 8.32
CA ALA A 69 21.04 -10.17 7.07
C ALA A 69 21.15 -8.65 7.27
N GLU A 70 22.22 -8.05 6.74
CA GLU A 70 22.39 -6.60 6.67
C GLU A 70 21.93 -6.07 5.30
N ASN A 71 21.12 -5.02 5.29
CA ASN A 71 20.76 -4.27 4.08
C ASN A 71 21.47 -2.92 4.13
N ASP A 72 22.51 -2.73 3.32
CA ASP A 72 23.35 -1.53 3.34
C ASP A 72 22.79 -0.34 2.53
N ASN A 73 21.58 -0.48 1.97
CA ASN A 73 20.90 0.51 1.12
C ASN A 73 21.74 1.01 -0.07
N THR A 74 22.80 0.30 -0.48
CA THR A 74 23.68 0.74 -1.59
C THR A 74 23.21 0.29 -2.96
N THR A 75 22.21 -0.58 -3.04
CA THR A 75 21.66 -1.09 -4.31
C THR A 75 20.22 -0.59 -4.47
N MET A 76 20.07 0.53 -5.19
CA MET A 76 18.80 0.95 -5.83
C MET A 76 18.96 0.87 -7.33
#